data_AF-A0A2A4JQA5-F1
#
_entry.id   AF-A0A2A4JQA5-F1
#
_cell.length_a   1.000
_cell.length_b   1.000
_cell.length_c   1.000
_cell.angle_alpha   90.00
_cell.angle_beta   90.00
_cell.angle_gamma   90.00
#
_symmetry.space_group_name_H-M   'P 1'
#
loop_
_entity.id
_entity.type
_entity.pdbx_description
1 polymer ?
#
loop_
_entity_poly.entity_id
_entity_poly.type
_entity_poly.pdbx_seq_one_letter_code
_entity_poly.pdbx_strand_id
1 'polypeptide(L)'
;MPKKAPKNAFFYFMLNYKDEQQKKGINYGSLADVSVAAGELWKTASPQEKARWEAKAKQEKTKQNIPVAKYTSTGIPLSVIEQQQKEIQEAIQYEIDDIRNMVKIKAFNQSILDEDFYLIDVNYYCKAGNTYVIGESTVLRFNLRLGYQDSYHELINPGRIPVGYASDVKYGSTELGLDMPDETESQSNYIAILANIIDYLKQKDQNVKTLPPLYTMPDKVLAVQDFILQMCTKAGEDELHFRVYKLDTLFFYLINSIKSNKNEGFPKESLALVQLKKDPFKYTPGLGCE
;
A
#
# COMPACT_ATOMS: atom_id res chain seq x y z
N MET A 1 -33.32 17.08 2.85
CA MET A 1 -34.38 16.08 3.13
C MET A 1 -34.81 16.20 4.59
N PRO A 2 -36.11 16.24 4.92
CA PRO A 2 -36.56 16.31 6.30
C PRO A 2 -36.16 15.05 7.08
N LYS A 3 -35.64 15.22 8.31
CA LYS A 3 -35.25 14.12 9.20
C LYS A 3 -36.47 13.24 9.46
N LYS A 4 -36.40 11.96 9.08
CA LYS A 4 -37.47 10.99 9.39
C LYS A 4 -37.61 10.89 10.91
N ALA A 5 -38.83 11.07 11.42
CA ALA A 5 -39.11 11.01 12.85
C ALA A 5 -38.69 9.65 13.44
N PRO A 6 -38.14 9.63 14.67
CA PRO A 6 -37.66 8.39 15.28
C PRO A 6 -38.82 7.41 15.50
N LYS A 7 -38.68 6.19 14.97
CA LYS A 7 -39.62 5.09 15.18
C LYS A 7 -39.51 4.58 16.63
N ASN A 8 -40.32 5.14 17.52
CA ASN A 8 -40.40 4.80 18.94
C ASN A 8 -41.50 3.76 19.23
N ALA A 9 -41.65 3.32 20.48
CA ALA A 9 -42.67 2.34 20.87
C ALA A 9 -44.09 2.77 20.47
N PHE A 10 -44.41 4.05 20.66
CA PHE A 10 -45.69 4.64 20.28
C PHE A 10 -45.96 4.56 18.76
N PHE A 11 -44.95 4.73 17.92
CA PHE A 11 -45.08 4.58 16.46
C PHE A 11 -45.56 3.19 16.07
N TYR A 12 -45.01 2.13 16.68
CA TYR A 12 -45.43 0.75 16.38
C TYR A 12 -46.81 0.43 16.96
N PHE A 13 -47.16 0.99 18.12
CA PHE A 13 -48.51 0.91 18.67
C PHE A 13 -49.54 1.58 17.76
N MET A 14 -49.26 2.80 17.30
CA MET A 14 -50.12 3.56 16.38
C MET A 14 -50.38 2.80 15.07
N LEU A 15 -49.35 2.16 14.51
CA LEU A 15 -49.51 1.33 13.30
C LEU A 15 -50.43 0.13 13.54
N ASN A 16 -50.31 -0.52 14.69
CA ASN A 16 -51.16 -1.65 15.04
C ASN A 16 -52.61 -1.21 15.33
N TYR A 17 -52.79 -0.10 16.06
CA TYR A 17 -54.10 0.50 16.29
C TYR A 17 -54.80 0.86 14.98
N LYS A 18 -54.07 1.43 14.01
CA LYS A 18 -54.60 1.72 12.68
C LYS A 18 -55.13 0.47 11.99
N ASP A 19 -54.35 -0.62 12.00
CA ASP A 19 -54.73 -1.90 11.39
C ASP A 19 -55.98 -2.51 12.06
N GLU A 20 -56.07 -2.44 13.39
CA GLU A 20 -57.24 -2.90 14.13
C GLU A 20 -58.50 -2.09 13.81
N GLN A 21 -58.39 -0.78 13.66
CA GLN A 21 -59.51 0.09 13.31
C GLN A 21 -59.94 -0.10 11.85
N GLN A 22 -58.98 -0.31 10.94
CA GLN A 22 -59.27 -0.63 9.54
C GLN A 22 -60.02 -1.95 9.39
N LYS A 23 -59.65 -2.99 10.17
CA LYS A 23 -60.38 -4.27 10.22
C LYS A 23 -61.82 -4.11 10.74
N LYS A 24 -62.07 -3.09 11.55
CA LYS A 24 -63.41 -2.71 12.03
C LYS A 24 -64.16 -1.78 11.05
N GLY A 25 -63.60 -1.52 9.87
CA GLY A 25 -64.20 -0.66 8.85
C GLY A 25 -63.97 0.85 9.05
N ILE A 26 -63.19 1.24 10.06
CA ILE A 26 -62.88 2.64 10.36
C ILE A 26 -61.54 3.00 9.72
N ASN A 27 -61.58 3.85 8.71
CA ASN A 27 -60.38 4.29 8.00
C ASN A 27 -60.09 5.77 8.29
N TYR A 28 -58.97 6.03 8.95
CA TYR A 28 -58.52 7.39 9.23
C TYR A 28 -57.85 8.00 7.99
N GLY A 29 -58.18 9.26 7.67
CA GLY A 29 -57.69 9.96 6.48
C GLY A 29 -56.19 10.27 6.51
N SER A 30 -55.62 10.54 7.69
CA SER A 30 -54.19 10.81 7.86
C SER A 30 -53.57 10.09 9.06
N LEU A 31 -52.24 9.93 9.05
CA LEU A 31 -51.50 9.41 10.21
C LEU A 31 -51.55 10.35 11.42
N ALA A 32 -51.81 11.64 11.22
CA ALA A 32 -52.00 12.60 12.31
C ALA A 32 -53.28 12.29 13.10
N ASP A 33 -54.37 11.98 12.40
CA ASP A 33 -55.66 11.65 13.03
C ASP A 33 -55.58 10.35 13.83
N VAL A 34 -54.86 9.36 13.30
CA VAL A 34 -54.57 8.12 14.02
C VAL A 34 -53.73 8.41 15.28
N SER A 35 -52.77 9.33 15.20
CA SER A 35 -51.90 9.65 16.34
C SER A 35 -52.66 10.30 17.51
N VAL A 36 -53.70 11.09 17.22
CA VAL A 36 -54.56 11.70 18.24
C VAL A 36 -55.40 10.62 18.92
N ALA A 37 -56.10 9.79 18.14
CA ALA A 37 -56.94 8.72 18.66
C ALA A 37 -56.14 7.64 19.42
N ALA A 38 -55.00 7.24 18.87
CA ALA A 38 -54.09 6.28 19.53
C ALA A 38 -53.40 6.91 20.75
N GLY A 39 -53.19 8.22 20.77
CA GLY A 39 -52.52 8.93 21.86
C GLY A 39 -53.29 8.87 23.18
N GLU A 40 -54.62 8.92 23.12
CA GLU A 40 -55.49 8.79 24.29
C GLU A 40 -55.43 7.37 24.88
N LEU A 41 -55.53 6.36 24.03
CA LEU A 41 -55.40 4.94 24.41
C LEU A 41 -54.01 4.59 24.91
N TRP A 42 -52.97 5.21 24.35
CA TRP A 42 -51.59 5.00 24.79
C TRP A 42 -51.34 5.57 26.18
N LYS A 43 -52.00 6.68 26.56
CA LYS A 43 -51.88 7.25 27.91
C LYS A 43 -52.45 6.29 28.96
N THR A 44 -53.59 5.67 28.67
CA THR A 44 -54.27 4.72 29.57
C THR A 44 -53.75 3.28 29.46
N ALA A 45 -52.94 2.96 28.45
CA ALA A 45 -52.36 1.63 28.28
C ALA A 45 -51.48 1.20 29.46
N SER A 46 -51.57 -0.08 29.79
CA SER A 46 -50.89 -0.68 30.93
C SER A 46 -49.35 -0.66 30.75
N PRO A 47 -48.57 -0.70 31.85
CA PRO A 47 -47.12 -0.81 31.76
C PRO A 47 -46.64 -2.04 30.96
N GLN A 48 -47.39 -3.15 31.03
CA GLN A 48 -47.07 -4.39 30.31
C GLN A 48 -47.23 -4.24 28.80
N GLU A 49 -48.28 -3.55 28.35
CA GLU A 49 -48.49 -3.28 26.92
C GLU A 49 -47.44 -2.32 26.38
N LYS A 50 -47.09 -1.26 27.13
CA LYS A 50 -46.02 -0.33 26.76
C LYS A 50 -44.68 -1.06 26.61
N ALA A 51 -44.34 -1.95 27.55
CA ALA A 51 -43.13 -2.76 27.51
C ALA A 51 -43.06 -3.68 26.26
N ARG A 52 -44.19 -4.26 25.84
CA ARG A 52 -44.26 -5.07 24.61
C ARG A 52 -43.87 -4.28 23.36
N TRP A 53 -44.37 -3.05 23.23
CA TRP A 53 -44.07 -2.18 22.09
C TRP A 53 -42.67 -1.57 22.16
N GLU A 54 -42.13 -1.33 23.36
CA GLU A 54 -40.72 -0.98 23.56
C GLU A 54 -39.78 -2.11 23.14
N ALA A 55 -40.08 -3.35 23.51
CA ALA A 55 -39.31 -4.52 23.07
C ALA A 55 -39.32 -4.65 21.54
N LYS A 56 -40.49 -4.44 20.90
CA LYS A 56 -40.62 -4.44 19.43
C LYS A 56 -39.83 -3.31 18.78
N ALA A 57 -39.89 -2.10 19.33
CA ALA A 57 -39.11 -0.97 18.84
C ALA A 57 -37.60 -1.20 18.99
N LYS A 58 -37.17 -1.82 20.09
CA LYS A 58 -35.77 -2.21 20.32
C LYS A 58 -35.31 -3.26 19.30
N GLN A 59 -36.11 -4.31 19.08
CA GLN A 59 -35.80 -5.36 18.10
C GLN A 59 -35.68 -4.81 16.67
N GLU A 60 -36.60 -3.94 16.26
CA GLU A 60 -36.57 -3.34 14.91
C GLU A 60 -35.45 -2.31 14.73
N LYS A 61 -35.06 -1.59 15.80
CA LYS A 61 -33.83 -0.79 15.80
C LYS A 61 -32.59 -1.67 15.63
N THR A 62 -32.53 -2.82 16.30
CA THR A 62 -31.42 -3.76 16.13
C THR A 62 -31.37 -4.33 14.72
N LYS A 63 -32.51 -4.70 14.11
CA LYS A 63 -32.57 -5.15 12.71
C LYS A 63 -32.17 -4.07 11.71
N GLN A 64 -32.57 -2.82 11.92
CA GLN A 64 -32.17 -1.69 11.06
C GLN A 64 -30.70 -1.29 11.25
N ASN A 65 -30.11 -1.60 12.40
CA ASN A 65 -28.69 -1.41 12.68
C ASN A 65 -27.82 -2.59 12.20
N ILE A 66 -28.38 -3.63 11.56
CA ILE A 66 -27.57 -4.62 10.86
C ILE A 66 -26.94 -3.88 9.67
N PRO A 67 -25.60 -3.72 9.62
CA PRO A 67 -24.97 -3.07 8.49
C PRO A 67 -25.31 -3.86 7.23
N VAL A 68 -26.06 -3.27 6.32
CA VAL A 68 -26.23 -3.85 4.98
C VAL A 68 -24.83 -3.87 4.38
N ALA A 69 -24.27 -5.06 4.21
CA ALA A 69 -22.98 -5.23 3.57
C ALA A 69 -23.04 -4.55 2.21
N LYS A 70 -22.24 -3.50 2.04
CA LYS A 70 -22.12 -2.76 0.79
C LYS A 70 -21.10 -3.49 -0.06
N TYR A 71 -21.42 -3.67 -1.33
CA TYR A 71 -20.56 -4.34 -2.29
C TYR A 71 -20.23 -3.39 -3.44
N THR A 72 -19.09 -3.60 -4.07
CA THR A 72 -18.76 -2.99 -5.36
C THR A 72 -19.63 -3.57 -6.48
N SER A 73 -19.61 -2.94 -7.65
CA SER A 73 -20.21 -3.49 -8.89
C SER A 73 -19.62 -4.85 -9.30
N THR A 74 -18.44 -5.21 -8.78
CA THR A 74 -17.76 -6.49 -8.98
C THR A 74 -18.04 -7.51 -7.88
N GLY A 75 -18.93 -7.21 -6.92
CA GLY A 75 -19.32 -8.13 -5.85
C GLY A 75 -18.33 -8.23 -4.69
N ILE A 76 -17.36 -7.31 -4.59
CA ILE A 76 -16.39 -7.28 -3.50
C ILE A 76 -16.98 -6.49 -2.33
N PRO A 77 -16.98 -7.02 -1.09
CA PRO A 77 -17.45 -6.26 0.08
C PRO A 77 -16.58 -5.01 0.30
N LEU A 78 -17.20 -3.85 0.56
CA LEU A 78 -16.46 -2.60 0.84
C LEU A 78 -15.55 -2.72 2.07
N SER A 79 -15.92 -3.55 3.05
CA SER A 79 -15.10 -3.80 4.24
C SER A 79 -13.73 -4.40 3.91
N VAL A 80 -13.65 -5.23 2.86
CA VAL A 80 -12.38 -5.82 2.41
C VAL A 80 -11.50 -4.74 1.79
N ILE A 81 -12.08 -3.83 1.00
CA ILE A 81 -11.36 -2.71 0.37
C ILE A 81 -10.85 -1.73 1.44
N GLU A 82 -11.69 -1.38 2.41
CA GLU A 82 -11.31 -0.51 3.53
C GLU A 82 -10.17 -1.13 4.36
N GLN A 83 -10.22 -2.44 4.60
CA GLN A 83 -9.16 -3.16 5.29
C GLN A 83 -7.85 -3.15 4.48
N GLN A 84 -7.89 -3.48 3.19
CA GLN A 84 -6.71 -3.46 2.32
C GLN A 84 -6.10 -2.06 2.23
N GLN A 85 -6.92 -1.01 2.11
CA GLN A 85 -6.44 0.37 2.10
C GLN A 85 -5.77 0.75 3.41
N LYS A 86 -6.31 0.29 4.53
CA LYS A 86 -5.72 0.52 5.85
C LYS A 86 -4.38 -0.20 5.99
N GLU A 87 -4.28 -1.46 5.57
CA GLU A 87 -3.03 -2.23 5.58
C GLU A 87 -1.94 -1.57 4.72
N ILE A 88 -2.29 -1.12 3.51
CA ILE A 88 -1.37 -0.37 2.64
C ILE A 88 -0.92 0.94 3.31
N GLN A 89 -1.86 1.68 3.91
CA GLN A 89 -1.54 2.96 4.56
C GLN A 89 -0.63 2.76 5.78
N GLU A 90 -0.85 1.70 6.56
CA GLU A 90 0.00 1.34 7.71
C GLU A 90 1.40 0.94 7.25
N ALA A 91 1.53 0.15 6.18
CA ALA A 91 2.82 -0.21 5.60
C ALA A 91 3.60 1.01 5.08
N ILE A 92 2.94 1.93 4.37
CA ILE A 92 3.54 3.19 3.91
C ILE A 92 3.98 4.04 5.10
N GLN A 93 3.16 4.12 6.15
CA GLN A 93 3.50 4.91 7.34
C GLN A 93 4.70 4.31 8.08
N TYR A 94 4.77 2.97 8.18
CA TYR A 94 5.91 2.26 8.75
C TYR A 94 7.20 2.55 7.98
N GLU A 95 7.18 2.47 6.64
CA GLU A 95 8.31 2.84 5.78
C GLU A 95 8.78 4.28 6.07
N ILE A 96 7.86 5.24 6.09
CA ILE A 96 8.17 6.66 6.33
C ILE A 96 8.81 6.86 7.71
N ASP A 97 8.26 6.22 8.74
CA ASP A 97 8.76 6.37 10.10
C ASP A 97 10.11 5.67 10.30
N ASP A 98 10.36 4.52 9.67
CA ASP A 98 11.68 3.85 9.71
C ASP A 98 12.76 4.73 9.10
N ILE A 99 12.53 5.24 7.88
CA ILE A 99 13.46 6.17 7.19
C ILE A 99 13.70 7.42 8.04
N ARG A 100 12.62 8.05 8.51
CA ARG A 100 12.70 9.27 9.31
C ARG A 100 13.49 9.05 10.59
N ASN A 101 13.24 7.95 11.31
CA ASN A 101 13.90 7.67 12.58
C ASN A 101 15.39 7.36 12.36
N MET A 102 15.71 6.54 11.36
CA MET A 102 17.10 6.24 10.99
C MET A 102 17.87 7.54 10.67
N VAL A 103 17.33 8.37 9.77
CA VAL A 103 17.98 9.63 9.37
C VAL A 103 18.14 10.58 10.57
N LYS A 104 17.09 10.75 11.39
CA LYS A 104 17.15 11.63 12.57
C LYS A 104 18.21 11.18 13.58
N ILE A 105 18.29 9.89 13.89
CA ILE A 105 19.23 9.35 14.88
C ILE A 105 20.67 9.54 14.38
N LYS A 106 20.94 9.19 13.12
CA LYS A 106 22.27 9.31 12.51
C LYS A 106 22.69 10.78 12.35
N ALA A 107 21.75 11.67 12.03
CA ALA A 107 22.01 13.11 11.97
C ALA A 107 22.32 13.69 13.34
N PHE A 108 21.56 13.31 14.38
CA PHE A 108 21.81 13.73 15.76
C PHE A 108 23.18 13.29 16.27
N ASN A 109 23.59 12.07 15.94
CA ASN A 109 24.90 11.51 16.30
C ASN A 109 26.06 11.99 15.40
N GLN A 110 25.80 12.92 14.47
CA GLN A 110 26.77 13.43 13.50
C GLN A 110 27.44 12.34 12.64
N SER A 111 26.81 11.17 12.53
CA SER A 111 27.31 10.02 11.76
C SER A 111 26.63 9.86 10.41
N ILE A 112 25.63 10.70 10.10
CA ILE A 112 24.86 10.61 8.83
C ILE A 112 25.73 10.77 7.59
N LEU A 113 26.84 11.50 7.69
CA LEU A 113 27.74 11.72 6.56
C LEU A 113 28.51 10.45 6.16
N ASP A 114 28.75 9.58 7.14
CA ASP A 114 29.53 8.34 7.03
C ASP A 114 28.63 7.08 6.99
N GLU A 115 27.31 7.29 6.95
CA GLU A 115 26.33 6.22 6.83
C GLU A 115 26.22 5.76 5.38
N ASP A 116 26.36 4.45 5.17
CA ASP A 116 26.26 3.87 3.83
C ASP A 116 24.79 3.59 3.50
N PHE A 117 24.35 4.12 2.36
CA PHE A 117 23.03 3.91 1.79
C PHE A 117 23.17 3.03 0.54
N TYR A 118 22.15 2.18 0.32
CA TYR A 118 22.14 1.23 -0.77
C TYR A 118 21.00 1.55 -1.72
N LEU A 119 21.31 1.83 -2.99
CA LEU A 119 20.29 2.00 -4.02
C LEU A 119 20.21 0.74 -4.87
N ILE A 120 19.02 0.37 -5.30
CA ILE A 120 18.79 -0.73 -6.23
C ILE A 120 17.95 -0.25 -7.41
N ASP A 121 18.33 -0.68 -8.61
CA ASP A 121 17.47 -0.58 -9.78
C ASP A 121 17.48 -1.91 -10.55
N VAL A 122 16.40 -2.15 -11.27
CA VAL A 122 16.22 -3.31 -12.14
C VAL A 122 15.66 -2.88 -13.48
N ASN A 123 16.25 -3.42 -14.53
CA ASN A 123 15.68 -3.39 -15.86
C ASN A 123 14.97 -4.72 -16.11
N TYR A 124 13.73 -4.63 -16.58
CA TYR A 124 12.87 -5.77 -16.84
C TYR A 124 12.30 -5.67 -18.25
N TYR A 125 12.33 -6.78 -18.99
CA TYR A 125 11.84 -6.84 -20.37
C TYR A 125 10.35 -6.55 -20.44
N CYS A 126 9.57 -7.19 -19.55
CA CYS A 126 8.14 -7.01 -19.48
C CYS A 126 7.58 -7.47 -18.13
N LYS A 127 6.30 -7.20 -17.90
CA LYS A 127 5.52 -7.76 -16.80
C LYS A 127 4.63 -8.89 -17.32
N ALA A 128 4.98 -10.13 -17.00
CA ALA A 128 4.24 -11.32 -17.37
C ALA A 128 3.28 -11.73 -16.25
N GLY A 129 2.01 -11.32 -16.36
CA GLY A 129 1.02 -11.49 -15.32
C GLY A 129 1.38 -10.71 -14.05
N ASN A 130 1.71 -11.42 -12.97
CA ASN A 130 2.13 -10.80 -11.69
C ASN A 130 3.64 -10.72 -11.52
N THR A 131 4.44 -11.24 -12.47
CA THR A 131 5.88 -11.36 -12.34
C THR A 131 6.59 -10.45 -13.34
N TYR A 132 7.72 -9.87 -12.92
CA TYR A 132 8.58 -9.05 -13.77
C TYR A 132 9.71 -9.91 -14.32
N VAL A 133 9.89 -9.89 -15.64
CA VAL A 133 10.96 -10.62 -16.31
C VAL A 133 12.21 -9.75 -16.29
N ILE A 134 13.06 -9.95 -15.27
CA ILE A 134 14.25 -9.13 -15.03
C ILE A 134 15.35 -9.49 -16.04
N GLY A 135 16.02 -8.47 -16.58
CA GLY A 135 17.13 -8.60 -17.52
C GLY A 135 18.45 -8.00 -17.02
N GLU A 136 18.40 -7.12 -16.03
CA GLU A 136 19.59 -6.52 -15.42
C GLU A 136 19.25 -5.98 -14.04
N SER A 137 20.22 -6.05 -13.11
CA SER A 137 20.09 -5.46 -11.78
C SER A 137 21.39 -4.79 -11.35
N THR A 138 21.26 -3.67 -10.64
CA THR A 138 22.39 -3.02 -9.96
C THR A 138 22.01 -2.68 -8.53
N VAL A 139 22.90 -3.01 -7.58
CA VAL A 139 22.89 -2.47 -6.23
C VAL A 139 24.13 -1.62 -6.04
N LEU A 140 23.97 -0.33 -5.72
CA LEU A 140 25.08 0.60 -5.51
C LEU A 140 25.13 1.06 -4.06
N ARG A 141 26.35 1.34 -3.58
CA ARG A 141 26.59 1.88 -2.25
C ARG A 141 27.15 3.28 -2.33
N PHE A 142 26.62 4.18 -1.51
CA PHE A 142 27.14 5.54 -1.38
C PHE A 142 26.96 6.06 0.04
N ASN A 143 27.75 7.05 0.41
CA ASN A 143 27.48 7.89 1.59
C ASN A 143 27.69 9.37 1.24
N LEU A 144 27.27 10.27 2.12
CA LEU A 144 27.31 11.70 1.81
C LEU A 144 28.73 12.28 1.84
N ARG A 145 29.69 11.62 2.52
CA ARG A 145 31.08 12.08 2.60
C ARG A 145 31.90 11.71 1.37
N LEU A 146 31.82 10.45 0.94
CA LEU A 146 32.62 9.87 -0.13
C LEU A 146 31.88 9.88 -1.47
N GLY A 147 30.56 10.05 -1.46
CA GLY A 147 29.74 9.88 -2.65
C GLY A 147 29.60 8.40 -3.01
N TYR A 148 29.53 8.11 -4.32
CA TYR A 148 29.55 6.74 -4.84
C TYR A 148 30.81 6.00 -4.41
N GLN A 149 30.67 4.75 -3.97
CA GLN A 149 31.78 3.92 -3.52
C GLN A 149 32.01 2.75 -4.47
N ASP A 150 30.98 1.91 -4.64
CA ASP A 150 31.00 0.71 -5.46
C ASP A 150 29.58 0.29 -5.83
N SER A 151 29.50 -0.73 -6.68
CA SER A 151 28.25 -1.36 -7.09
C SER A 151 28.45 -2.86 -7.37
N TYR A 152 27.42 -3.64 -7.06
CA TYR A 152 27.21 -4.98 -7.58
C TYR A 152 26.23 -4.89 -8.75
N HIS A 153 26.67 -5.30 -9.94
CA HIS A 153 25.89 -5.28 -11.19
C HIS A 153 25.84 -6.69 -11.77
N GLU A 154 24.70 -7.07 -12.32
CA GLU A 154 24.50 -8.37 -12.97
C GLU A 154 23.55 -8.23 -14.17
N LEU A 155 23.98 -8.73 -15.34
CA LEU A 155 23.10 -9.02 -16.47
C LEU A 155 22.42 -10.37 -16.23
N ILE A 156 21.09 -10.39 -16.35
CA ILE A 156 20.27 -11.54 -15.97
C ILE A 156 19.65 -12.13 -17.22
N ASN A 157 20.08 -13.32 -17.62
CA ASN A 157 19.31 -14.16 -18.52
C ASN A 157 18.11 -14.78 -17.75
N PRO A 158 16.86 -14.40 -18.05
CA PRO A 158 15.67 -14.95 -17.39
C PRO A 158 15.34 -16.38 -17.85
N GLY A 159 16.00 -16.87 -18.90
CA GLY A 159 15.72 -18.14 -19.54
C GLY A 159 14.57 -18.02 -20.54
N ARG A 160 13.66 -19.01 -20.54
CA ARG A 160 12.57 -19.09 -21.52
C ARG A 160 11.61 -17.91 -21.43
N ILE A 161 11.21 -17.40 -22.60
CA ILE A 161 10.26 -16.31 -22.70
C ILE A 161 8.86 -16.80 -22.27
N PRO A 162 8.15 -16.07 -21.39
CA PRO A 162 6.77 -16.42 -21.03
C PRO A 162 5.84 -16.46 -22.24
N VAL A 163 5.04 -17.52 -22.32
CA VAL A 163 4.10 -17.74 -23.45
C VAL A 163 3.15 -16.56 -23.57
N GLY A 164 3.09 -15.98 -24.78
CA GLY A 164 2.25 -14.81 -25.08
C GLY A 164 2.95 -13.45 -24.96
N TYR A 165 4.17 -13.41 -24.40
CA TYR A 165 4.90 -12.15 -24.13
C TYR A 165 6.11 -11.92 -25.05
N ALA A 166 6.28 -12.71 -26.11
CA ALA A 166 7.44 -12.61 -27.00
C ALA A 166 7.58 -11.22 -27.65
N SER A 167 6.47 -10.57 -28.01
CA SER A 167 6.50 -9.20 -28.55
C SER A 167 6.90 -8.18 -27.49
N ASP A 168 6.40 -8.31 -26.25
CA ASP A 168 6.71 -7.40 -25.16
C ASP A 168 8.18 -7.52 -24.75
N VAL A 169 8.71 -8.75 -24.68
CA VAL A 169 10.12 -8.99 -24.37
C VAL A 169 11.02 -8.37 -25.44
N LYS A 170 10.66 -8.54 -26.72
CA LYS A 170 11.41 -7.92 -27.82
C LYS A 170 11.40 -6.39 -27.76
N TYR A 171 10.26 -5.80 -27.42
CA TYR A 171 10.14 -4.36 -27.24
C TYR A 171 11.02 -3.88 -26.07
N GLY A 172 10.92 -4.53 -24.90
CA GLY A 172 11.72 -4.21 -23.73
C GLY A 172 13.23 -4.36 -23.97
N SER A 173 13.65 -5.43 -24.65
CA SER A 173 15.04 -5.65 -25.07
C SER A 173 15.56 -4.47 -25.89
N THR A 174 14.80 -4.01 -26.88
CA THR A 174 15.20 -2.90 -27.76
C THR A 174 15.26 -1.55 -27.01
N GLU A 175 14.26 -1.25 -26.18
CA GLU A 175 14.19 0.01 -25.42
C GLU A 175 15.29 0.11 -24.36
N LEU A 176 15.62 -1.02 -23.72
CA LEU A 176 16.61 -1.07 -22.63
C LEU A 176 18.03 -1.34 -23.13
N GLY A 177 18.19 -1.71 -24.41
CA GLY A 177 19.49 -2.11 -24.97
C GLY A 177 19.98 -3.46 -24.44
N LEU A 178 19.08 -4.33 -23.97
CA LEU A 178 19.39 -5.66 -23.48
C LEU A 178 19.33 -6.69 -24.60
N ASP A 179 20.19 -7.69 -24.55
CA ASP A 179 20.08 -8.84 -25.46
C ASP A 179 18.77 -9.59 -25.26
N MET A 180 18.27 -10.23 -26.31
CA MET A 180 17.12 -11.12 -26.18
C MET A 180 17.47 -12.30 -25.26
N PRO A 181 16.56 -12.76 -24.40
CA PRO A 181 16.81 -13.94 -23.56
C PRO A 181 17.26 -15.14 -24.40
N ASP A 182 18.43 -15.68 -24.08
CA ASP A 182 18.94 -16.88 -24.73
C ASP A 182 18.28 -18.11 -24.10
N GLU A 183 17.35 -18.72 -24.84
CA GLU A 183 16.65 -19.93 -24.40
C GLU A 183 17.52 -21.20 -24.45
N THR A 184 18.70 -21.12 -25.08
CA THR A 184 19.68 -22.21 -25.16
C THR A 184 20.65 -22.22 -23.99
N GLU A 185 20.86 -21.06 -23.35
CA GLU A 185 21.67 -20.94 -22.15
C GLU A 185 20.88 -21.28 -20.87
N SER A 186 21.62 -21.63 -19.81
CA SER A 186 21.02 -21.79 -18.50
C SER A 186 20.57 -20.45 -17.94
N GLN A 187 19.38 -20.42 -17.34
CA GLN A 187 18.92 -19.27 -16.57
C GLN A 187 19.97 -18.86 -15.54
N SER A 188 20.11 -17.56 -15.33
CA SER A 188 21.01 -17.00 -14.32
C SER A 188 20.75 -17.60 -12.93
N ASN A 189 21.81 -17.80 -12.15
CA ASN A 189 21.70 -18.44 -10.85
C ASN A 189 21.20 -17.46 -9.78
N TYR A 190 19.89 -17.38 -9.61
CA TYR A 190 19.24 -16.47 -8.66
C TYR A 190 19.68 -16.71 -7.21
N ILE A 191 20.08 -17.94 -6.86
CA ILE A 191 20.59 -18.26 -5.52
C ILE A 191 21.94 -17.58 -5.31
N ALA A 192 22.82 -17.64 -6.31
CA ALA A 192 24.12 -16.97 -6.26
C ALA A 192 23.97 -15.44 -6.26
N ILE A 193 23.08 -14.89 -7.10
CA ILE A 193 22.81 -13.45 -7.14
C ILE A 193 22.29 -12.96 -5.78
N LEU A 194 21.36 -13.69 -5.15
CA LEU A 194 20.86 -13.34 -3.81
C LEU A 194 21.96 -13.35 -2.76
N ALA A 195 22.79 -14.40 -2.76
CA ALA A 195 23.91 -14.51 -1.82
C ALA A 195 24.90 -13.35 -2.00
N ASN A 196 25.22 -13.00 -3.24
CA ASN A 196 26.08 -11.85 -3.55
C ASN A 196 25.48 -10.53 -3.08
N ILE A 197 24.17 -10.30 -3.26
CA ILE A 197 23.48 -9.12 -2.74
C ILE A 197 23.53 -9.08 -1.22
N ILE A 198 23.26 -10.21 -0.54
CA ILE A 198 23.32 -10.29 0.92
C ILE A 198 24.74 -9.97 1.42
N ASP A 199 25.76 -10.55 0.81
CA ASP A 199 27.15 -10.31 1.16
C ASP A 199 27.54 -8.85 0.91
N TYR A 200 27.06 -8.27 -0.20
CA TYR A 200 27.24 -6.86 -0.52
C TYR A 200 26.65 -5.93 0.55
N LEU A 201 25.43 -6.23 1.02
CA LEU A 201 24.76 -5.46 2.08
C LEU A 201 25.40 -5.64 3.47
N LYS A 202 26.16 -6.73 3.68
CA LYS A 202 26.83 -7.05 4.94
C LYS A 202 28.30 -6.62 5.00
N GLN A 203 28.85 -6.02 3.94
CA GLN A 203 30.29 -5.74 3.84
C GLN A 203 30.88 -4.96 5.04
N LYS A 204 30.13 -4.01 5.62
CA LYS A 204 30.59 -3.20 6.75
C LYS A 204 30.49 -3.92 8.10
N ASP A 205 29.51 -4.80 8.25
CA ASP A 205 29.25 -5.56 9.47
C ASP A 205 28.65 -6.93 9.12
N GLN A 206 29.51 -7.95 9.12
CA GLN A 206 29.11 -9.33 8.84
C GLN A 206 28.15 -9.91 9.88
N ASN A 207 28.09 -9.33 11.08
CA ASN A 207 27.23 -9.77 12.17
C ASN A 207 25.90 -9.01 12.21
N VAL A 208 25.62 -8.17 11.20
CA VAL A 208 24.37 -7.41 11.16
C VAL A 208 23.18 -8.39 11.10
N LYS A 209 22.30 -8.28 12.10
CA LYS A 209 21.12 -9.15 12.22
C LYS A 209 20.01 -8.76 11.25
N THR A 210 20.01 -7.52 10.80
CA THR A 210 18.97 -6.96 9.92
C THR A 210 19.65 -6.25 8.77
N LEU A 211 19.33 -6.66 7.54
CA LEU A 211 19.91 -6.06 6.35
C LEU A 211 19.54 -4.57 6.25
N PRO A 212 20.46 -3.69 5.79
CA PRO A 212 20.12 -2.31 5.50
C PRO A 212 19.03 -2.21 4.44
N PRO A 213 18.18 -1.16 4.46
CA PRO A 213 17.18 -0.97 3.42
C PRO A 213 17.81 -0.71 2.06
N LEU A 214 17.12 -1.20 1.02
CA LEU A 214 17.40 -0.91 -0.38
C LEU A 214 16.46 0.19 -0.85
N TYR A 215 17.00 1.26 -1.43
CA TYR A 215 16.21 2.38 -1.92
C TYR A 215 16.10 2.36 -3.44
N THR A 216 14.90 2.57 -3.99
CA THR A 216 14.66 2.60 -5.43
C THR A 216 13.64 3.66 -5.81
N MET A 217 13.53 3.97 -7.10
CA MET A 217 12.52 4.91 -7.59
C MET A 217 11.10 4.38 -7.33
N PRO A 218 10.12 5.22 -6.97
CA PRO A 218 8.77 4.76 -6.58
C PRO A 218 8.06 3.86 -7.60
N ASP A 219 8.31 4.06 -8.89
CA ASP A 219 7.77 3.27 -9.99
C ASP A 219 8.47 1.91 -10.18
N LYS A 220 9.67 1.73 -9.61
CA LYS A 220 10.46 0.49 -9.66
C LYS A 220 10.27 -0.40 -8.43
N VAL A 221 9.68 0.11 -7.33
CA VAL A 221 9.49 -0.62 -6.07
C VAL A 221 8.88 -2.02 -6.29
N LEU A 222 7.80 -2.11 -7.06
CA LEU A 222 7.13 -3.40 -7.30
C LEU A 222 7.99 -4.39 -8.10
N ALA A 223 8.76 -3.89 -9.07
CA ALA A 223 9.65 -4.73 -9.87
C ALA A 223 10.82 -5.25 -9.04
N VAL A 224 11.39 -4.40 -8.17
CA VAL A 224 12.45 -4.80 -7.23
C VAL A 224 11.94 -5.79 -6.19
N GLN A 225 10.76 -5.54 -5.60
CA GLN A 225 10.15 -6.46 -4.63
C GLN A 225 9.88 -7.83 -5.26
N ASP A 226 9.33 -7.86 -6.47
CA ASP A 226 9.11 -9.11 -7.20
C ASP A 226 10.43 -9.82 -7.54
N PHE A 227 11.48 -9.08 -7.93
CA PHE A 227 12.81 -9.66 -8.17
C PHE A 227 13.39 -10.32 -6.91
N ILE A 228 13.33 -9.64 -5.76
CA ILE A 228 13.76 -10.20 -4.48
C ILE A 228 12.93 -11.43 -4.13
N LEU A 229 11.61 -11.38 -4.29
CA LEU A 229 10.72 -12.51 -4.06
C LEU A 229 11.08 -13.71 -4.93
N GLN A 230 11.36 -13.51 -6.22
CA GLN A 230 11.80 -14.57 -7.13
C GLN A 230 13.11 -15.23 -6.68
N MET A 231 14.07 -14.42 -6.21
CA MET A 231 15.35 -14.91 -5.69
C MET A 231 15.17 -15.68 -4.37
N CYS A 232 14.45 -15.10 -3.41
CA CYS A 232 14.16 -15.70 -2.11
C CYS A 232 13.41 -17.03 -2.26
N THR A 233 12.39 -17.09 -3.13
CA THR A 233 11.63 -18.32 -3.40
C THR A 233 12.53 -19.44 -3.91
N LYS A 234 13.51 -19.12 -4.77
CA LYS A 234 14.48 -20.11 -5.30
C LYS A 234 15.52 -20.53 -4.27
N ALA A 235 15.91 -19.65 -3.37
CA ALA A 235 16.89 -19.92 -2.32
C ALA A 235 16.26 -20.59 -1.07
N GLY A 236 14.94 -20.54 -0.91
CA GLY A 236 14.27 -20.97 0.32
C GLY A 236 14.45 -19.96 1.47
N GLU A 237 14.66 -18.69 1.14
CA GLU A 237 14.83 -17.58 2.07
C GLU A 237 13.53 -16.78 2.25
N ASP A 238 13.39 -16.10 3.38
CA ASP A 238 12.24 -15.21 3.65
C ASP A 238 12.49 -13.81 3.09
N GLU A 239 11.61 -13.34 2.20
CA GLU A 239 11.68 -12.02 1.57
C GLU A 239 11.50 -10.86 2.56
N LEU A 240 10.89 -11.11 3.73
CA LEU A 240 10.64 -10.09 4.76
C LEU A 240 11.93 -9.54 5.38
N HIS A 241 13.07 -10.20 5.16
CA HIS A 241 14.38 -9.67 5.53
C HIS A 241 14.80 -8.44 4.72
N PHE A 242 14.22 -8.24 3.54
CA PHE A 242 14.57 -7.13 2.64
C PHE A 242 13.54 -6.00 2.75
N ARG A 243 14.04 -4.82 3.11
CA ARG A 243 13.24 -3.58 3.13
C ARG A 243 13.51 -2.80 1.85
N VAL A 244 12.55 -2.82 0.92
CA VAL A 244 12.61 -2.01 -0.31
C VAL A 244 11.82 -0.73 -0.09
N TYR A 245 12.51 0.39 -0.06
CA TYR A 245 11.97 1.70 0.25
C TYR A 245 12.12 2.69 -0.91
N LYS A 246 11.31 3.75 -0.85
CA LYS A 246 11.28 4.80 -1.84
C LYS A 246 12.44 5.79 -1.67
N LEU A 247 13.16 6.00 -2.75
CA LEU A 247 14.33 6.88 -2.79
C LEU A 247 13.97 8.36 -2.62
N ASP A 248 12.83 8.81 -3.15
CA ASP A 248 12.37 10.19 -2.96
C ASP A 248 12.02 10.48 -1.50
N THR A 249 11.46 9.52 -0.77
CA THR A 249 11.23 9.60 0.67
C THR A 249 12.55 9.74 1.44
N LEU A 250 13.54 8.89 1.14
CA LEU A 250 14.89 9.01 1.72
C LEU A 250 15.48 10.40 1.42
N PHE A 251 15.46 10.82 0.15
CA PHE A 251 16.06 12.08 -0.26
C PHE A 251 15.41 13.27 0.45
N PHE A 252 14.08 13.26 0.57
CA PHE A 252 13.33 14.28 1.30
C PHE A 252 13.75 14.38 2.78
N TYR A 253 13.85 13.25 3.49
CA TYR A 253 14.25 13.27 4.91
C TYR A 253 15.73 13.61 5.10
N LEU A 254 16.59 13.07 4.23
CA LEU A 254 18.04 13.28 4.29
C LEU A 254 18.37 14.77 4.15
N ILE A 255 17.94 15.41 3.07
CA ILE A 255 18.24 16.84 2.82
C ILE A 255 17.66 17.74 3.90
N ASN A 256 16.46 17.43 4.40
CA ASN A 256 15.82 18.22 5.44
C ASN A 256 16.43 18.03 6.83
N SER A 257 17.19 16.95 7.04
CA SER A 257 17.90 16.69 8.29
C SER A 257 19.28 17.35 8.35
N ILE A 258 19.94 17.55 7.20
CA ILE A 258 21.29 18.12 7.10
C ILE A 258 21.32 19.60 6.72
N LYS A 259 20.16 20.21 6.43
CA LYS A 259 20.08 21.62 6.05
C LYS A 259 20.65 22.55 7.14
N SER A 260 21.41 23.55 6.71
CA SER A 260 21.97 24.56 7.60
C SER A 260 21.06 25.79 7.67
N ASN A 261 20.41 26.13 6.56
CA ASN A 261 19.54 27.31 6.45
C ASN A 261 18.07 26.95 6.29
N LYS A 262 17.18 27.87 6.69
CA LYS A 262 15.73 27.71 6.55
C LYS A 262 15.26 27.63 5.09
N ASN A 263 16.04 28.18 4.17
CA ASN A 263 15.72 28.22 2.74
C ASN A 263 16.22 26.98 1.97
N GLU A 264 16.92 26.07 2.64
CA GLU A 264 17.43 24.82 2.07
C GLU A 264 16.44 23.65 2.31
N GLY A 265 16.57 22.62 1.48
CA GLY A 265 15.75 21.42 1.55
C GLY A 265 14.43 21.51 0.77
N PHE A 266 13.54 20.57 1.05
CA PHE A 266 12.26 20.45 0.34
C PHE A 266 11.09 20.71 1.30
N PRO A 267 10.18 21.64 0.96
CA PRO A 267 8.94 21.83 1.71
C PRO A 267 7.97 20.64 1.64
N LYS A 268 8.00 19.89 0.53
CA LYS A 268 7.12 18.76 0.26
C LYS A 268 7.90 17.63 -0.42
N GLU A 269 7.54 16.40 -0.10
CA GLU A 269 8.16 15.19 -0.65
C GLU A 269 8.04 15.09 -2.18
N SER A 270 6.94 15.57 -2.76
CA SER A 270 6.75 15.61 -4.21
C SER A 270 7.85 16.38 -4.96
N LEU A 271 8.52 17.33 -4.30
CA LEU A 271 9.63 18.07 -4.91
C LEU A 271 10.92 17.24 -4.96
N ALA A 272 11.13 16.32 -4.02
CA ALA A 272 12.26 15.39 -4.04
C ALA A 272 12.15 14.45 -5.25
N LEU A 273 10.95 13.89 -5.48
CA LEU A 273 10.68 13.05 -6.64
C LEU A 273 10.89 13.80 -7.96
N VAL A 274 10.38 15.03 -8.07
CA VAL A 274 10.58 15.87 -9.26
C VAL A 274 12.06 16.14 -9.48
N GLN A 275 12.83 16.37 -8.42
CA GLN A 275 14.26 16.63 -8.55
C GLN A 275 15.03 15.39 -9.03
N LEU A 276 14.70 14.19 -8.53
CA LEU A 276 15.28 12.93 -9.01
C LEU A 276 14.93 12.70 -10.49
N LYS A 277 13.68 12.97 -10.90
CA LYS A 277 13.23 12.80 -12.29
C LYS A 277 13.83 13.78 -13.29
N LYS A 278 14.39 14.91 -12.85
CA LYS A 278 15.08 15.83 -13.76
C LYS A 278 16.34 15.21 -14.38
N ASP A 279 16.96 14.28 -13.64
CA ASP A 279 18.15 13.53 -14.04
C ASP A 279 19.17 14.38 -14.84
N PRO A 280 19.82 15.36 -14.18
CA PRO A 280 20.77 16.24 -14.87
C PRO A 280 22.02 15.49 -15.37
N PHE A 281 22.23 14.25 -14.91
CA PHE A 281 23.40 13.44 -15.23
C PHE A 281 23.11 12.40 -16.33
N LYS A 282 21.89 12.37 -16.88
CA LYS A 282 21.45 11.37 -17.87
C LYS A 282 22.41 11.15 -19.04
N TYR A 283 23.04 12.22 -19.52
CA TYR A 283 23.92 12.20 -20.69
C TYR A 283 25.41 12.21 -20.32
N THR A 284 25.74 11.90 -19.07
CA THR A 284 27.14 11.83 -18.62
C THR A 284 27.78 10.56 -19.20
N PRO A 285 28.85 10.69 -20.01
CA PRO A 285 29.50 9.53 -20.60
C PRO A 285 30.22 8.69 -19.53
N GLY A 286 30.27 7.37 -19.73
CA GLY A 286 31.02 6.45 -18.86
C GLY A 286 30.32 6.10 -17.53
N LEU A 287 29.02 6.36 -17.40
CA LEU A 287 28.22 5.90 -16.25
C LEU A 287 27.48 4.57 -16.49
N GLY A 288 27.33 4.15 -17.74
CA GLY A 288 26.68 2.89 -18.10
C GLY A 288 27.59 1.68 -17.86
N CYS A 289 27.00 0.48 -17.87
CA CYS A 289 27.76 -0.76 -17.93
C CYS A 289 28.54 -0.87 -19.25
N GLU A 290 29.57 -1.72 -19.25
CA GLU A 290 30.37 -2.04 -20.45
C GLU A 290 29.59 -2.84 -21.50
#